data_AF-A0AAV6DI72-F1
#
_entry.id   AF-A0AAV6DI72-F1
#
_cell.length_a   1.000
_cell.length_b   1.000
_cell.length_c   1.000
_cell.angle_alpha   90.00
_cell.angle_beta   90.00
_cell.angle_gamma   90.00
#
_symmetry.space_group_name_H-M   'P 1'
#
loop_
_entity.id
_entity.type
_entity.pdbx_description
1 polymer ?
#
loop_
_entity_poly.entity_id
_entity_poly.type
_entity_poly.pdbx_seq_one_letter_code
_entity_poly.pdbx_strand_id
1 'polypeptide(L)'
;MTRRLLAALALLLAAAAPAAAADPEWLIGTWELRRDPDGGSQDVIEFGPDGHVAVAKRGGPRFTGRYHASEVGVQIDYKVGSQSIITTLVPSRDHRTLYAPSAVTGRNAVYEKKP
;
A
#
# COMPACT_ATOMS: atom_id res chain seq x y z
N MET A 1 -3.80 -46.25 -44.93
CA MET A 1 -3.44 -44.94 -44.34
C MET A 1 -4.65 -44.39 -43.60
N THR A 2 -4.42 -43.47 -42.64
CA THR A 2 -5.40 -42.62 -41.94
C THR A 2 -6.44 -43.27 -41.01
N ARG A 3 -6.09 -43.44 -39.73
CA ARG A 3 -7.05 -43.40 -38.59
C ARG A 3 -6.34 -43.35 -37.23
N ARG A 4 -5.50 -42.34 -36.99
CA ARG A 4 -4.91 -42.06 -35.68
C ARG A 4 -4.62 -40.56 -35.54
N LEU A 5 -5.66 -39.74 -35.34
CA LEU A 5 -5.49 -38.31 -35.09
C LEU A 5 -6.80 -37.72 -34.55
N LEU A 6 -7.22 -38.15 -33.37
CA LEU A 6 -8.39 -37.59 -32.67
C LEU A 6 -8.33 -37.96 -31.18
N ALA A 7 -7.29 -37.52 -30.45
CA ALA A 7 -7.24 -37.72 -28.99
C ALA A 7 -6.27 -36.80 -28.22
N ALA A 8 -5.89 -35.62 -28.73
CA ALA A 8 -4.82 -34.84 -28.09
C ALA A 8 -5.09 -33.33 -28.03
N LEU A 9 -6.34 -32.90 -27.80
CA LEU A 9 -6.67 -31.47 -27.75
C LEU A 9 -7.70 -31.09 -26.67
N ALA A 10 -7.55 -31.61 -25.45
CA ALA A 10 -8.49 -31.30 -24.36
C ALA A 10 -7.86 -31.10 -22.97
N LEU A 11 -6.55 -30.83 -22.86
CA LEU A 11 -5.85 -30.84 -21.56
C LEU A 11 -4.91 -29.65 -21.33
N LEU A 12 -5.26 -28.47 -21.85
CA LEU A 12 -4.55 -27.22 -21.54
C LEU A 12 -5.53 -26.09 -21.18
N LEU A 13 -6.51 -26.36 -20.31
CA LEU A 13 -7.02 -25.31 -19.42
C LEU A 13 -6.19 -25.37 -18.13
N ALA A 14 -4.92 -24.96 -18.23
CA ALA A 14 -4.15 -24.63 -17.05
C ALA A 14 -4.83 -23.42 -16.41
N ALA A 15 -5.34 -23.62 -15.20
CA ALA A 15 -5.85 -22.57 -14.35
C ALA A 15 -4.75 -21.52 -14.14
N ALA A 16 -4.82 -20.41 -14.87
CA ALA A 16 -4.15 -19.19 -14.47
C ALA A 16 -4.89 -18.73 -13.21
N ALA A 17 -4.46 -19.21 -12.04
CA ALA A 17 -4.83 -18.56 -10.80
C ALA A 17 -4.47 -17.08 -10.97
N PRO A 18 -5.39 -16.14 -10.67
CA PRO A 18 -5.02 -14.74 -10.64
C PRO A 18 -3.89 -14.63 -9.64
N ALA A 19 -2.68 -14.33 -10.12
CA ALA A 19 -1.60 -13.93 -9.26
C ALA A 19 -2.12 -12.69 -8.54
N ALA A 20 -2.49 -12.84 -7.27
CA ALA A 20 -2.71 -11.70 -6.41
C ALA A 20 -1.46 -10.83 -6.60
N ALA A 21 -1.63 -9.65 -7.18
CA ALA A 21 -0.51 -8.75 -7.45
C ALA A 21 0.20 -8.58 -6.11
N ALA A 22 1.40 -9.16 -5.99
CA ALA A 22 2.17 -9.05 -4.78
C ALA A 22 2.36 -7.57 -4.49
N ASP A 23 2.15 -7.17 -3.25
CA ASP A 23 2.32 -5.77 -2.88
C ASP A 23 3.75 -5.33 -3.22
N PRO A 24 3.95 -4.06 -3.60
CA PRO A 24 5.27 -3.60 -4.02
C PRO A 24 6.27 -3.74 -2.89
N GLU A 25 7.33 -4.55 -3.08
CA GLU A 25 8.36 -4.79 -2.04
C GLU A 25 8.99 -3.50 -1.49
N TRP A 26 9.08 -2.45 -2.32
CA TRP A 26 9.60 -1.15 -1.92
C TRP A 26 8.75 -0.50 -0.82
N LEU A 27 7.45 -0.76 -0.77
CA LEU A 27 6.51 -0.17 0.16
C LEU A 27 6.56 -0.85 1.53
N ILE A 28 6.85 -2.16 1.55
CA ILE A 28 6.82 -2.98 2.77
C ILE A 28 7.82 -2.46 3.80
N GLY A 29 7.36 -2.35 5.05
CA GLY A 29 8.15 -1.88 6.19
C GLY A 29 7.63 -0.58 6.79
N THR A 30 8.51 0.06 7.57
CA THR A 30 8.16 1.21 8.42
C THR A 30 8.55 2.53 7.76
N TRP A 31 7.61 3.47 7.75
CA TRP A 31 7.75 4.82 7.22
C TRP A 31 7.52 5.83 8.33
N GLU A 32 8.44 6.76 8.49
CA GLU A 32 8.43 7.75 9.58
C GLU A 32 8.15 9.14 9.01
N LEU A 33 7.23 9.87 9.66
CA LEU A 33 6.96 11.26 9.35
C LEU A 33 8.21 12.11 9.65
N ARG A 34 8.73 12.77 8.62
CA ARG A 34 9.89 13.67 8.69
C ARG A 34 9.50 15.13 8.72
N ARG A 35 8.41 15.47 8.05
CA ARG A 35 7.89 16.83 7.98
C ARG A 35 6.37 16.78 7.93
N ASP A 36 5.73 17.55 8.79
CA ASP A 36 4.31 17.83 8.72
C ASP A 36 4.09 19.35 8.67
N PRO A 37 3.59 19.90 7.56
CA PRO A 37 3.30 21.32 7.46
C PRO A 37 2.15 21.78 8.36
N ASP A 38 1.30 20.85 8.81
CA ASP A 38 0.12 21.15 9.64
C ASP A 38 0.47 21.13 11.14
N GLY A 39 1.74 20.90 11.49
CA GLY A 39 2.24 20.89 12.86
C GLY A 39 1.86 19.62 13.64
N GLY A 40 1.49 18.54 12.93
CA GLY A 40 1.22 17.26 13.55
C GLY A 40 2.43 16.68 14.28
N SER A 41 2.13 15.89 15.29
CA SER A 41 3.12 15.07 15.99
C SER A 41 3.69 14.00 15.07
N GLN A 42 4.87 13.51 15.40
CA GLN A 42 5.52 12.46 14.62
C GLN A 42 4.68 11.18 14.55
N ASP A 43 4.35 10.76 13.34
CA ASP A 43 3.60 9.54 13.05
C ASP A 43 4.47 8.50 12.33
N VAL A 44 4.06 7.24 12.42
CA VAL A 44 4.68 6.09 11.77
C VAL A 44 3.60 5.32 11.02
N ILE A 45 3.91 4.93 9.78
CA ILE A 45 3.08 4.05 8.95
C ILE A 45 3.86 2.77 8.70
N GLU A 46 3.25 1.61 8.91
CA GLU A 46 3.86 0.31 8.69
C GLU A 46 3.04 -0.50 7.70
N PHE A 47 3.65 -0.88 6.57
CA PHE A 47 3.01 -1.67 5.53
C PHE A 47 3.49 -3.13 5.61
N GLY A 48 2.54 -4.05 5.71
CA GLY A 48 2.76 -5.50 5.67
C GLY A 48 2.63 -6.08 4.25
N PRO A 49 3.23 -7.25 3.97
CA PRO A 49 3.27 -7.86 2.64
C PRO A 49 1.92 -8.44 2.15
N ASP A 50 0.88 -8.34 2.96
CA ASP A 50 -0.43 -8.98 2.75
C ASP A 50 -1.56 -7.94 2.67
N GLY A 51 -1.22 -6.69 2.33
CA GLY A 51 -2.14 -5.56 2.24
C GLY A 51 -2.58 -4.98 3.59
N HIS A 52 -1.97 -5.38 4.72
CA HIS A 52 -2.24 -4.73 6.02
C HIS A 52 -1.39 -3.48 6.22
N VAL A 53 -1.98 -2.50 6.90
CA VAL A 53 -1.28 -1.28 7.30
C VAL A 53 -1.56 -0.94 8.74
N ALA A 54 -0.58 -0.36 9.43
CA ALA A 54 -0.76 0.25 10.73
C ALA A 54 -0.29 1.70 10.72
N VAL A 55 -1.10 2.59 11.30
CA VAL A 55 -0.79 4.01 11.48
C VAL A 55 -0.72 4.28 12.96
N ALA A 56 0.40 4.83 13.43
CA ALA A 56 0.62 5.09 14.85
C ALA A 56 1.23 6.46 15.07
N LYS A 57 0.64 7.22 16.00
CA LYS A 57 1.26 8.43 16.54
C LYS A 57 2.32 8.04 17.57
N ARG A 58 3.47 8.72 17.58
CA ARG A 58 4.53 8.44 18.57
C ARG A 58 3.98 8.65 20.00
N GLY A 59 3.96 7.59 20.79
CA GLY A 59 3.40 7.59 22.15
C GLY A 59 1.87 7.62 22.22
N GLY A 60 1.19 7.48 21.08
CA GLY A 60 -0.26 7.54 20.96
C GLY A 60 -0.89 6.20 20.54
N PRO A 61 -2.19 6.22 20.22
CA PRO A 61 -2.90 5.04 19.74
C PRO A 61 -2.35 4.56 18.39
N ARG A 62 -2.45 3.25 18.19
CA ARG A 62 -2.14 2.57 16.93
C ARG A 62 -3.45 2.12 16.28
N PHE A 63 -3.62 2.47 15.02
CA PHE A 63 -4.75 2.09 14.19
C PHE A 63 -4.30 1.09 13.14
N THR A 64 -5.15 0.13 12.81
CA THR A 64 -4.87 -0.89 11.79
C THR A 64 -5.90 -0.82 10.69
N GLY A 65 -5.51 -1.28 9.50
CA GLY A 65 -6.31 -1.14 8.31
C GLY A 65 -5.79 -1.98 7.15
N ARG A 66 -6.27 -1.62 5.97
CA ARG A 66 -5.84 -2.18 4.69
C ARG A 66 -5.24 -1.09 3.82
N TYR A 67 -4.33 -1.47 2.94
CA TYR A 67 -3.87 -0.59 1.88
C TYR A 67 -4.03 -1.23 0.52
N HIS A 68 -4.02 -0.39 -0.51
CA HIS A 68 -3.92 -0.76 -1.90
C HIS A 68 -2.90 0.14 -2.57
N ALA A 69 -1.86 -0.46 -3.15
CA ALA A 69 -0.79 0.26 -3.82
C ALA A 69 -0.94 0.14 -5.34
N SER A 70 -0.66 1.25 -6.02
CA SER A 70 -0.61 1.36 -7.48
C SER A 70 0.55 2.28 -7.88
N GLU A 71 0.81 2.41 -9.18
CA GLU A 71 1.85 3.33 -9.68
C GLU A 71 1.59 4.80 -9.32
N VAL A 72 0.32 5.17 -9.13
CA VAL A 72 -0.08 6.57 -8.91
C VAL A 72 -0.24 6.93 -7.43
N GLY A 73 -0.27 5.93 -6.54
CA GLY A 73 -0.49 6.17 -5.12
C GLY A 73 -0.74 4.92 -4.30
N VAL A 74 -0.70 5.13 -2.98
CA VAL A 74 -1.02 4.14 -1.95
C VAL A 74 -2.24 4.65 -1.19
N GLN A 75 -3.37 3.97 -1.37
CA GLN A 75 -4.57 4.25 -0.61
C GLN A 75 -4.56 3.43 0.68
N ILE A 76 -4.82 4.07 1.81
CA ILE A 76 -4.88 3.46 3.14
C ILE A 76 -6.30 3.66 3.66
N ASP A 77 -6.93 2.58 4.13
CA ASP A 77 -8.20 2.59 4.84
C ASP A 77 -8.00 2.00 6.23
N TYR A 78 -8.17 2.81 7.27
CA TYR A 78 -8.03 2.39 8.66
C TYR A 78 -9.15 2.95 9.53
N LYS A 79 -9.43 2.28 10.64
CA LYS A 79 -10.52 2.67 11.55
C LYS A 79 -10.03 3.46 12.76
N VAL A 80 -10.76 4.52 13.09
CA VAL A 80 -10.66 5.26 14.35
C VAL A 80 -12.02 5.19 15.03
N GLY A 81 -12.13 4.33 16.05
CA GLY A 81 -13.44 3.99 16.63
C GLY A 81 -14.32 3.28 15.61
N SER A 82 -15.53 3.81 15.37
CA SER A 82 -16.45 3.32 14.33
C SER A 82 -16.26 3.97 12.96
N GLN A 83 -15.43 5.02 12.85
CA GLN A 83 -15.23 5.76 11.61
C GLN A 83 -14.08 5.16 10.80
N SER A 84 -14.29 5.05 9.49
CA SER A 84 -13.22 4.70 8.54
C SER A 84 -12.59 5.96 8.00
N ILE A 85 -11.26 6.01 7.99
CA ILE A 85 -10.45 7.10 7.46
C ILE A 85 -9.73 6.57 6.24
N ILE A 86 -9.97 7.21 5.11
CA ILE A 86 -9.30 6.91 3.84
C ILE A 86 -8.31 8.03 3.57
N THR A 87 -7.04 7.67 3.36
CA THR A 87 -5.99 8.61 2.94
C THR A 87 -5.25 8.06 1.72
N THR A 88 -4.73 8.95 0.89
CA THR A 88 -3.92 8.59 -0.27
C THR A 88 -2.55 9.21 -0.13
N LEU A 89 -1.52 8.37 -0.20
CA LEU A 89 -0.13 8.76 -0.25
C LEU A 89 0.38 8.70 -1.69
N VAL A 90 1.21 9.66 -2.06
CA VAL A 90 1.84 9.70 -3.38
C VAL A 90 3.32 9.32 -3.23
N PRO A 91 3.81 8.25 -3.88
CA PRO A 91 5.23 7.91 -3.82
C PRO A 91 6.09 8.86 -4.67
N SER A 92 7.32 9.11 -4.24
CA SER A 92 8.36 9.68 -5.10
C SER A 92 8.76 8.69 -6.19
N ARG A 93 9.33 9.18 -7.29
CA ARG A 93 9.77 8.35 -8.43
C ARG A 93 10.78 7.25 -8.05
N ASP A 94 11.58 7.50 -7.02
CA ASP A 94 12.59 6.56 -6.51
C ASP A 94 12.09 5.70 -5.34
N HIS A 95 10.81 5.82 -4.97
CA HIS A 95 10.17 5.09 -3.88
C HIS A 95 10.86 5.25 -2.52
N ARG A 96 11.56 6.38 -2.29
CA ARG A 96 12.19 6.70 -1.01
C ARG A 96 11.33 7.58 -0.11
N THR A 97 10.31 8.20 -0.68
CA THR A 97 9.43 9.15 0.01
C THR A 97 7.98 8.88 -0.30
N LEU A 98 7.12 8.99 0.71
CA LEU A 98 5.67 9.07 0.55
C LEU A 98 5.19 10.46 0.95
N TYR A 99 4.37 11.06 0.10
CA TYR A 99 3.76 12.36 0.34
C TYR A 99 2.29 12.19 0.72
N ALA A 100 1.88 12.74 1.85
CA ALA A 100 0.47 12.90 2.19
C ALA A 100 0.04 14.35 1.86
N PRO A 101 -0.82 14.58 0.86
CA PRO A 101 -1.29 15.92 0.53
C PRO A 101 -2.12 16.52 1.67
N SER A 102 -1.77 17.73 2.13
CA SER A 102 -2.63 18.49 3.04
C SER A 102 -3.60 19.37 2.26
N ALA A 103 -4.89 19.20 2.52
CA ALA A 103 -5.93 20.11 2.03
C ALA A 103 -5.94 21.46 2.78
N VAL A 104 -5.30 21.54 3.95
CA VAL A 104 -5.31 22.75 4.80
C VAL A 104 -4.24 23.72 4.35
N THR A 105 -3.00 23.25 4.20
CA THR A 105 -1.86 24.12 3.87
C THR A 105 -1.45 24.07 2.41
N GLY A 106 -1.98 23.11 1.63
CA GLY A 106 -1.55 22.84 0.25
C GLY A 106 -0.13 22.29 0.15
N ARG A 107 0.50 21.95 1.27
CA ARG A 107 1.84 21.36 1.36
C ARG A 107 1.72 19.89 1.74
N ASN A 108 2.71 19.10 1.34
CA ASN A 108 2.71 17.68 1.65
C ASN A 108 3.38 17.44 3.01
N ALA A 109 2.76 16.58 3.82
CA ALA A 109 3.50 15.83 4.83
C ALA A 109 4.40 14.79 4.12
N VAL A 110 5.58 14.56 4.69
CA VAL A 110 6.66 13.79 4.06
C VAL A 110 7.04 12.64 4.97
N TYR A 111 6.92 11.43 4.46
CA TYR A 111 7.33 10.20 5.12
C TYR A 111 8.53 9.60 4.40
N GLU A 112 9.50 9.12 5.17
CA GLU A 112 10.67 8.41 4.64
C GLU A 112 10.72 7.01 5.23
N LYS A 113 11.19 6.06 4.43
CA LYS A 113 11.37 4.68 4.89
C LYS A 113 12.46 4.66 5.96
N LYS A 114 12.14 4.01 7.09
CA LYS A 114 13.12 3.78 8.14
C LYS A 114 14.15 2.74 7.61
N PRO A 115 15.45 3.00 7.77
CA PRO A 115 16.49 2.06 7.36
C PRO A 115 16.41 0.74 8.14
#